data_AF-A0A9R0DIS0-F1
#
_entry.id   AF-A0A9R0DIS0-F1
#
_cell.length_a   1.000
_cell.length_b   1.000
_cell.length_c   1.000
_cell.angle_alpha   90.00
_cell.angle_beta   90.00
_cell.angle_gamma   90.00
#
_symmetry.space_group_name_H-M   'P 1'
#
loop_
_entity.id
_entity.type
_entity.pdbx_description
1 polymer ?
#
loop_
_entity_poly.entity_id
_entity_poly.type
_entity_poly.pdbx_seq_one_letter_code
_entity_poly.pdbx_strand_id
1 'polypeptide(L)'
;MAEQEDLEPQDPGMSISKMIGEKLTESIQNMDVFTTLQKMVSMEPGDEESQGIQNQLKGVLEKFRDMNPEEKREFAKKIKDGLASKLSMRLKDNAMLANVEDAIRSAVMTKLYMVAAAVLIFILVLVFFGYKLYKSIKEKEKKREEKKKAKQMKKKK
;
A
#
# COMPACT_ATOMS: atom_id res chain seq x y z
N MET A 1 -11.22 -39.63 -8.61
CA MET A 1 -10.03 -38.77 -8.70
C MET A 1 -10.56 -37.37 -8.95
N ALA A 2 -10.59 -36.54 -7.91
CA ALA A 2 -10.97 -35.14 -8.05
C ALA A 2 -9.68 -34.37 -8.32
N GLU A 3 -9.62 -33.74 -9.50
CA GLU A 3 -8.57 -32.78 -9.86
C GLU A 3 -8.56 -31.67 -8.81
N GLN A 4 -7.42 -31.54 -8.12
CA GLN A 4 -7.10 -30.32 -7.39
C GLN A 4 -6.80 -29.27 -8.45
N GLU A 5 -7.75 -28.35 -8.67
CA GLU A 5 -7.47 -27.08 -9.30
C GLU A 5 -6.47 -26.34 -8.39
N ASP A 6 -5.19 -26.41 -8.76
CA ASP A 6 -4.14 -25.52 -8.25
C ASP A 6 -4.56 -24.09 -8.61
N LEU A 7 -5.23 -23.44 -7.67
CA LEU A 7 -5.45 -22.01 -7.64
C LEU A 7 -4.07 -21.35 -7.53
N GLU A 8 -3.46 -21.06 -8.67
CA GLU A 8 -2.31 -20.16 -8.74
C GLU A 8 -2.62 -18.91 -7.94
N PRO A 9 -1.80 -18.54 -6.94
CA PRO A 9 -2.02 -17.31 -6.21
C PRO A 9 -1.82 -16.16 -7.20
N GLN A 10 -2.92 -15.51 -7.58
CA GLN A 10 -2.91 -14.26 -8.32
C GLN A 10 -1.94 -13.29 -7.64
N ASP A 11 -0.85 -12.96 -8.34
CA ASP A 11 0.15 -11.96 -7.92
C ASP A 11 -0.59 -10.62 -7.71
N PRO A 12 -0.89 -10.23 -6.47
CA PRO A 12 -1.85 -9.18 -6.19
C PRO A 12 -1.14 -7.83 -6.25
N GLY A 13 -0.80 -7.39 -7.45
CA GLY A 13 -0.15 -6.10 -7.67
C GLY A 13 1.31 -6.08 -7.19
N MET A 14 2.11 -5.29 -7.88
CA MET A 14 3.51 -5.07 -7.55
C MET A 14 3.65 -4.69 -6.06
N SER A 15 4.24 -5.57 -5.24
CA SER A 15 4.39 -5.38 -3.80
C SER A 15 5.09 -4.06 -3.48
N ILE A 16 4.73 -3.44 -2.35
CA ILE A 16 5.28 -2.14 -1.92
C ILE A 16 6.81 -2.24 -1.82
N SER A 17 7.32 -3.38 -1.34
CA SER A 17 8.76 -3.67 -1.27
C SER A 17 9.43 -3.62 -2.65
N LYS A 18 8.80 -4.18 -3.69
CA LYS A 18 9.32 -4.16 -5.06
C LYS A 18 9.33 -2.74 -5.65
N MET A 19 8.25 -1.98 -5.46
CA MET A 19 8.19 -0.58 -5.89
C MET A 19 9.26 0.30 -5.22
N ILE A 20 9.46 0.12 -3.91
CA ILE A 20 10.49 0.83 -3.15
C ILE A 20 11.89 0.43 -3.66
N GLY A 21 12.14 -0.85 -3.89
CA GLY A 21 13.41 -1.34 -4.43
C GLY A 21 13.73 -0.76 -5.82
N GLU A 22 12.74 -0.68 -6.70
CA GLU A 22 12.88 -0.06 -8.02
C GLU A 22 13.18 1.44 -7.92
N LYS A 23 12.43 2.19 -7.10
CA LYS A 23 12.65 3.63 -6.91
C LYS A 23 13.97 3.97 -6.24
N LEU A 24 14.42 3.14 -5.30
CA LEU A 24 15.74 3.30 -4.68
C LEU A 24 16.86 2.97 -5.67
N THR A 25 16.70 1.91 -6.48
CA THR A 25 17.64 1.58 -7.56
C THR A 25 17.74 2.72 -8.57
N GLU A 26 16.62 3.28 -9.00
CA GLU A 26 16.55 4.44 -9.89
C GLU A 26 17.26 5.66 -9.27
N SER A 27 17.03 5.92 -7.98
CA SER A 27 17.69 7.02 -7.25
C SER A 27 19.21 6.83 -7.16
N ILE A 28 19.68 5.60 -6.93
CA ILE A 28 21.12 5.27 -6.89
C ILE A 28 21.75 5.41 -8.28
N GLN A 29 21.08 4.96 -9.34
CA GLN A 29 21.58 5.08 -10.70
C GLN A 29 21.75 6.54 -11.13
N ASN A 30 20.87 7.43 -10.66
CA ASN A 30 20.94 8.87 -10.90
C ASN A 30 21.86 9.64 -9.94
N MET A 31 22.44 8.97 -8.94
CA MET A 31 23.28 9.61 -7.93
C MET A 31 24.62 10.10 -8.50
N ASP A 32 25.05 11.29 -8.08
CA ASP A 32 26.43 11.75 -8.27
C ASP A 32 27.32 11.18 -7.15
N VAL A 33 28.10 10.16 -7.50
CA VAL A 33 29.00 9.46 -6.57
C VAL A 33 30.03 10.42 -5.98
N PHE A 34 30.53 11.40 -6.74
CA PHE A 34 31.52 12.35 -6.25
C PHE A 34 30.94 13.25 -5.17
N THR A 35 29.82 13.90 -5.48
CA THR A 35 29.14 14.80 -4.54
C THR A 35 28.72 14.06 -3.27
N THR A 36 28.26 12.81 -3.39
CA THR A 36 27.89 12.00 -2.22
C THR A 36 29.12 11.65 -1.36
N LEU A 37 30.23 11.20 -1.96
CA LEU A 37 31.47 10.93 -1.23
C LEU A 37 31.99 12.19 -0.54
N GLN A 38 31.97 13.33 -1.22
CA GLN A 38 32.38 14.62 -0.66
C GLN A 38 31.51 15.01 0.53
N LYS A 39 30.18 14.84 0.45
CA LYS A 39 29.26 15.11 1.56
C LYS A 39 29.53 14.19 2.75
N MET A 40 29.75 12.90 2.54
CA MET A 40 30.04 11.96 3.64
C MET A 40 31.36 12.26 4.35
N VAL A 41 32.40 12.68 3.62
CA VAL A 41 33.69 13.08 4.21
C VAL A 41 33.58 14.43 4.94
N SER A 42 32.67 15.31 4.51
CA SER A 42 32.47 16.64 5.11
C SER A 42 31.51 16.63 6.31
N MET A 43 30.85 15.50 6.58
CA MET A 43 30.03 15.35 7.79
C MET A 43 30.94 15.27 9.02
N GLU A 44 30.60 15.95 10.11
CA GLU A 44 31.36 15.81 11.36
C GLU A 44 31.27 14.35 11.86
N PRO A 45 32.40 13.71 12.21
CA PRO A 45 32.39 12.36 12.74
C PRO A 45 31.78 12.37 14.15
N GLY A 46 30.72 11.59 14.35
CA GLY A 46 30.06 11.47 15.66
C GLY A 46 30.79 10.54 16.64
N ASP A 47 31.63 9.63 16.14
CA ASP A 47 32.35 8.60 16.91
C ASP A 47 33.69 8.22 16.24
N GLU A 48 34.53 7.45 16.94
CA GLU A 48 35.86 7.03 16.46
C GLU A 48 35.78 6.12 15.21
N GLU A 49 34.74 5.30 15.08
CA GLU A 49 34.54 4.45 13.90
C GLU A 49 34.24 5.28 12.63
N SER A 50 33.44 6.34 12.76
CA SER A 50 33.14 7.28 11.68
C SER A 50 34.38 8.00 11.20
N GLN A 51 35.35 8.29 12.07
CA GLN A 51 36.62 8.90 11.68
C GLN A 51 37.44 7.96 10.78
N GLY A 52 37.48 6.66 11.11
CA GLY A 52 38.15 5.65 10.29
C GLY A 52 37.53 5.55 8.88
N ILE A 53 36.20 5.54 8.82
CA ILE A 53 35.45 5.49 7.56
C ILE A 53 35.67 6.77 6.74
N GLN A 54 35.65 7.95 7.37
CA GLN A 54 35.93 9.22 6.69
C GLN A 54 37.33 9.26 6.08
N ASN A 55 38.35 8.76 6.79
CA ASN A 55 39.71 8.69 6.28
C ASN A 55 39.81 7.77 5.05
N GLN A 56 39.12 6.62 5.08
CA GLN A 56 39.04 5.74 3.91
C GLN A 56 38.29 6.39 2.75
N LEU A 57 37.16 7.04 3.01
CA LEU A 57 36.38 7.76 2.00
C LEU A 57 37.18 8.93 1.40
N LYS A 58 38.00 9.61 2.19
CA LYS A 58 38.92 10.66 1.73
C LYS A 58 39.96 10.09 0.76
N GLY A 59 40.57 8.95 1.07
CA GLY A 59 41.51 8.27 0.16
C GLY A 59 40.84 7.81 -1.13
N VAL A 60 39.60 7.31 -1.05
CA VAL A 60 38.79 6.97 -2.23
C VAL A 60 38.46 8.22 -3.06
N LEU A 61 38.16 9.36 -2.43
CA LEU A 61 37.87 10.62 -3.08
C LEU A 61 39.10 11.19 -3.80
N GLU A 62 40.28 11.14 -3.17
CA GLU A 62 41.55 11.55 -3.76
C GLU A 62 41.87 10.69 -4.98
N LYS A 63 41.83 9.36 -4.84
CA LYS A 63 42.00 8.44 -5.96
C LYS A 63 40.96 8.67 -7.05
N PHE A 64 39.71 9.00 -6.68
CA PHE A 64 38.67 9.34 -7.63
C PHE A 64 38.95 10.63 -8.39
N ARG A 65 39.58 11.64 -7.78
CA ARG A 65 39.96 12.88 -8.48
C ARG A 65 41.08 12.65 -9.49
N ASP A 66 42.03 11.79 -9.14
CA ASP A 66 43.22 11.50 -9.95
C ASP A 66 42.96 10.51 -11.09
N MET A 67 41.87 9.75 -11.04
CA MET A 67 41.42 8.87 -12.12
C MET A 67 41.05 9.66 -13.40
N ASN A 68 41.25 9.05 -14.56
CA ASN A 68 40.83 9.63 -15.83
C ASN A 68 39.28 9.63 -15.97
N PRO A 69 38.69 10.38 -16.93
CA PRO A 69 37.24 10.46 -17.08
C PRO A 69 36.53 9.12 -17.35
N GLU A 70 37.20 8.15 -17.98
CA GLU A 70 36.64 6.83 -18.27
C GLU A 70 36.64 5.93 -17.02
N GLU A 71 37.74 5.90 -16.29
CA GLU A 71 37.89 5.21 -15.01
C GLU A 71 36.91 5.75 -13.96
N LYS A 72 36.69 7.07 -13.93
CA LYS A 72 35.67 7.71 -13.08
C LYS A 72 34.26 7.17 -13.38
N ARG A 73 33.92 7.01 -14.67
CA ARG A 73 32.63 6.45 -15.08
C ARG A 73 32.51 4.98 -14.70
N GLU A 74 33.55 4.19 -14.90
CA GLU A 74 33.55 2.77 -14.54
C GLU A 74 33.45 2.56 -13.03
N PHE A 75 34.20 3.34 -12.25
CA PHE A 75 34.11 3.33 -10.79
C PHE A 75 32.71 3.73 -10.33
N ALA A 76 32.17 4.83 -10.84
CA ALA A 76 30.83 5.29 -10.48
C ALA A 76 29.77 4.23 -10.81
N LYS A 77 29.89 3.57 -11.96
CA LYS A 77 29.01 2.47 -12.35
C LYS A 77 29.10 1.29 -11.37
N LYS A 78 30.30 0.82 -11.04
CA LYS A 78 30.50 -0.29 -10.08
C LYS A 78 29.94 0.03 -8.70
N ILE A 79 30.11 1.26 -8.22
CA ILE A 79 29.55 1.70 -6.94
C ILE A 79 28.02 1.72 -7.01
N LYS A 80 27.43 2.30 -8.06
CA LYS A 80 25.97 2.34 -8.25
C LYS A 80 25.36 0.95 -8.32
N ASP A 81 25.94 0.08 -9.13
CA ASP A 81 25.45 -1.29 -9.31
C ASP A 81 25.60 -2.11 -8.02
N GLY A 82 26.74 -1.98 -7.33
CA GLY A 82 26.99 -2.64 -6.05
C GLY A 82 26.04 -2.18 -4.94
N LEU A 83 25.79 -0.87 -4.84
CA LEU A 83 24.85 -0.31 -3.89
C LEU A 83 23.40 -0.70 -4.21
N ALA A 84 22.99 -0.61 -5.47
CA ALA A 84 21.65 -1.00 -5.90
C ALA A 84 21.38 -2.48 -5.62
N SER A 85 22.34 -3.35 -5.93
CA SER A 85 22.26 -4.79 -5.67
C SER A 85 22.17 -5.08 -4.17
N LYS A 86 23.08 -4.55 -3.36
CA LYS A 86 23.08 -4.79 -1.90
C LYS A 86 21.84 -4.23 -1.22
N LEU A 87 21.38 -3.05 -1.62
CA LEU A 87 20.20 -2.43 -1.05
C LEU A 87 18.94 -3.22 -1.41
N SER A 88 18.81 -3.63 -2.67
CA SER A 88 17.70 -4.48 -3.12
C SER A 88 17.66 -5.82 -2.37
N MET A 89 18.82 -6.43 -2.12
CA MET A 89 18.91 -7.67 -1.34
C MET A 89 18.47 -7.43 0.12
N ARG A 90 19.00 -6.39 0.77
CA ARG A 90 18.62 -6.03 2.15
C ARG A 90 17.15 -5.67 2.29
N LEU A 91 16.56 -4.99 1.31
CA LEU A 91 15.14 -4.65 1.29
C LEU A 91 14.25 -5.89 1.17
N LYS A 92 14.62 -6.83 0.29
CA LYS A 92 13.92 -8.11 0.15
C LYS A 92 13.99 -8.94 1.42
N ASP A 93 15.15 -8.98 2.06
CA ASP A 93 15.37 -9.75 3.29
C ASP A 93 14.83 -9.02 4.54
N ASN A 94 14.33 -7.80 4.40
CA ASN A 94 13.88 -7.02 5.55
C ASN A 94 12.47 -7.44 5.97
N ALA A 95 12.40 -8.30 6.99
CA ALA A 95 11.17 -8.70 7.66
C ALA A 95 10.31 -7.50 8.13
N MET A 96 10.91 -6.34 8.42
CA MET A 96 10.18 -5.14 8.79
C MET A 96 9.26 -4.63 7.66
N LEU A 97 9.71 -4.67 6.40
CA LEU A 97 8.89 -4.21 5.27
C LEU A 97 7.75 -5.18 4.98
N ALA A 98 7.99 -6.49 5.12
CA ALA A 98 6.94 -7.50 5.03
C ALA A 98 5.87 -7.28 6.12
N ASN A 99 6.28 -7.03 7.36
CA ASN A 99 5.36 -6.72 8.45
C ASN A 99 4.56 -5.43 8.21
N VAL A 100 5.18 -4.41 7.62
CA VAL A 100 4.48 -3.16 7.26
C VAL A 100 3.46 -3.40 6.16
N GLU A 101 3.81 -4.16 5.12
CA GLU A 101 2.90 -4.51 4.03
C GLU A 101 1.69 -5.30 4.56
N ASP A 102 1.92 -6.31 5.39
CA ASP A 102 0.86 -7.09 6.03
C ASP A 102 0.00 -6.26 6.97
N ALA A 103 0.62 -5.37 7.77
CA ALA A 103 -0.12 -4.47 8.66
C ALA A 103 -1.01 -3.50 7.87
N ILE A 104 -0.50 -2.92 6.78
CA ILE A 104 -1.27 -2.04 5.90
C ILE A 104 -2.42 -2.81 5.26
N ARG A 105 -2.15 -3.99 4.68
CA ARG A 105 -3.16 -4.81 4.01
C ARG A 105 -4.26 -5.24 4.98
N SER A 106 -3.86 -5.71 6.16
CA SER A 106 -4.78 -6.10 7.23
C SER A 106 -5.65 -4.92 7.66
N ALA A 107 -5.05 -3.77 7.97
CA ALA A 107 -5.79 -2.59 8.40
C ALA A 107 -6.80 -2.09 7.35
N VAL A 108 -6.40 -2.10 6.07
CA VAL A 108 -7.29 -1.72 4.96
C VAL A 108 -8.44 -2.72 4.84
N MET A 109 -8.16 -4.02 4.85
CA MET A 109 -9.18 -5.07 4.77
C MET A 109 -10.16 -5.00 5.94
N THR A 110 -9.67 -4.83 7.18
CA THR A 110 -10.53 -4.68 8.36
C THR A 110 -11.46 -3.48 8.22
N LYS A 111 -10.96 -2.33 7.76
CA LYS A 111 -11.80 -1.15 7.50
C LYS A 111 -12.84 -1.44 6.42
N LEU A 112 -12.45 -2.09 5.34
CA LEU A 112 -13.35 -2.44 4.24
C LEU A 112 -14.49 -3.36 4.73
N TYR A 113 -14.16 -4.39 5.51
CA TYR A 113 -15.13 -5.30 6.10
C TYR A 113 -16.08 -4.61 7.07
N MET A 114 -15.58 -3.70 7.92
CA MET A 114 -16.44 -2.92 8.81
C MET A 114 -17.43 -2.05 8.03
N VAL A 115 -16.98 -1.38 6.98
CA VAL A 115 -17.85 -0.57 6.12
C VAL A 115 -18.88 -1.45 5.41
N ALA A 116 -18.46 -2.59 4.84
CA ALA A 116 -19.36 -3.53 4.19
C ALA A 116 -20.42 -4.07 5.16
N ALA A 117 -20.02 -4.43 6.38
CA ALA A 117 -20.94 -4.89 7.43
C ALA A 117 -21.93 -3.79 7.83
N ALA A 118 -21.46 -2.54 8.00
CA ALA A 118 -22.32 -1.40 8.32
C ALA A 118 -23.36 -1.14 7.21
N VAL A 119 -22.94 -1.18 5.94
CA VAL A 119 -23.83 -1.03 4.78
C VAL A 119 -24.86 -2.15 4.75
N LEU A 120 -24.45 -3.40 4.99
CA LEU A 120 -25.35 -4.55 5.02
C LEU A 120 -26.41 -4.40 6.12
N ILE A 121 -26.01 -4.00 7.34
CA ILE A 121 -26.93 -3.74 8.44
C ILE A 121 -27.90 -2.60 8.07
N PHE A 122 -27.40 -1.53 7.46
CA PHE A 122 -28.22 -0.40 7.02
C PHE A 122 -29.29 -0.83 6.01
N ILE A 123 -28.93 -1.66 5.02
CA ILE A 123 -29.87 -2.23 4.06
C ILE A 123 -30.92 -3.09 4.76
N LEU A 124 -30.53 -3.95 5.71
CA LEU A 124 -31.48 -4.78 6.46
C LEU A 124 -32.49 -3.93 7.24
N VAL A 125 -32.04 -2.84 7.87
CA VAL A 125 -32.92 -1.88 8.55
C VAL A 125 -33.88 -1.24 7.54
N LEU A 126 -33.40 -0.77 6.40
CA LEU A 126 -34.25 -0.18 5.36
C LEU A 126 -35.28 -1.17 4.81
N VAL A 127 -34.90 -2.43 4.57
CA VAL A 127 -35.83 -3.47 4.11
C VAL A 127 -36.86 -3.79 5.19
N PHE A 128 -36.46 -3.92 6.45
CA PHE A 128 -37.36 -4.23 7.55
C PHE A 128 -38.38 -3.11 7.79
N PHE A 129 -37.91 -1.86 7.91
CA PHE A 129 -38.78 -0.71 8.11
C PHE A 129 -39.57 -0.37 6.85
N GLY A 130 -38.97 -0.51 5.66
CA GLY A 130 -39.64 -0.33 4.38
C GLY A 130 -40.79 -1.31 4.20
N TYR A 131 -40.58 -2.60 4.49
CA TYR A 131 -41.63 -3.61 4.47
C TYR A 131 -42.74 -3.30 5.49
N LYS A 132 -42.37 -2.94 6.74
CA LYS A 132 -43.34 -2.60 7.79
C LYS A 132 -44.15 -1.35 7.46
N LEU A 133 -43.52 -0.31 6.91
CA LEU A 133 -44.17 0.92 6.45
C LEU A 133 -45.11 0.63 5.28
N TYR A 134 -44.64 -0.12 4.28
CA TYR A 134 -45.46 -0.53 3.14
C TYR A 134 -46.70 -1.32 3.60
N LYS A 135 -46.53 -2.29 4.49
CA LYS A 135 -47.63 -3.06 5.07
C LYS A 135 -48.61 -2.15 5.84
N SER A 136 -48.11 -1.23 6.68
CA SER A 136 -48.95 -0.32 7.46
C SER A 136 -49.78 0.63 6.59
N ILE A 137 -49.18 1.18 5.53
CA ILE A 137 -49.89 2.05 4.58
C ILE A 137 -50.96 1.25 3.83
N LYS A 138 -50.61 0.08 3.30
CA LYS A 138 -51.53 -0.78 2.55
C LYS A 138 -52.73 -1.24 3.38
N GLU A 139 -52.53 -1.60 4.65
CA GLU A 139 -53.62 -1.94 5.57
C GLU A 139 -54.53 -0.75 5.88
N LYS A 140 -53.97 0.46 6.00
CA LYS A 140 -54.76 1.69 6.21
C LYS A 140 -55.60 2.04 4.98
N GLU A 141 -55.07 1.87 3.78
CA GLU A 141 -55.81 2.09 2.53
C GLU A 141 -56.96 1.10 2.37
N LYS A 142 -56.70 -0.20 2.59
CA LYS A 142 -57.74 -1.23 2.54
C LYS A 142 -58.89 -0.95 3.50
N LYS A 143 -58.59 -0.56 4.75
CA LYS A 143 -59.62 -0.17 5.74
C LYS A 143 -60.41 1.07 5.31
N ARG A 144 -59.79 2.04 4.61
CA ARG A 144 -60.50 3.21 4.09
C ARG A 144 -61.43 2.85 2.94
N GLU A 145 -61.01 1.95 2.05
CA GLU A 145 -61.87 1.46 0.96
C GLU A 145 -63.04 0.64 1.47
N GLU A 146 -62.81 -0.28 2.40
CA GLU A 146 -63.88 -1.07 3.03
C GLU A 146 -64.88 -0.16 3.76
N LYS A 147 -64.40 0.86 4.49
CA LYS A 147 -65.26 1.88 5.11
C LYS A 147 -66.06 2.68 4.08
N LYS A 148 -65.48 3.02 2.92
CA LYS A 148 -66.20 3.71 1.83
C LYS A 148 -67.26 2.80 1.21
N LYS A 149 -66.94 1.53 0.93
CA LYS A 149 -67.88 0.54 0.35
C LYS A 149 -69.06 0.26 1.30
N ALA A 150 -68.79 0.06 2.58
CA ALA A 150 -69.84 -0.12 3.58
C ALA A 150 -70.76 1.11 3.71
N LYS A 151 -70.21 2.33 3.64
CA LYS A 151 -71.01 3.56 3.62
C LYS A 151 -71.87 3.70 2.36
N GLN A 152 -71.38 3.27 1.19
CA GLN A 152 -72.16 3.30 -0.05
C GLN A 152 -73.27 2.24 -0.06
N MET A 153 -73.02 1.02 0.44
CA MET A 153 -74.06 0.00 0.53
C MET A 153 -75.16 0.38 1.52
N LYS A 154 -74.82 1.03 2.64
CA LYS A 154 -75.80 1.57 3.60
C LYS A 154 -76.61 2.75 3.07
N LYS A 155 -76.17 3.42 2.01
CA LYS A 155 -76.94 4.48 1.32
C LYS A 155 -77.81 3.94 0.18
N LYS A 156 -77.56 2.71 -0.28
CA LYS A 156 -78.31 2.04 -1.36
C LYS A 156 -79.34 1.03 -0.83
N LYS A 157 -79.40 0.84 0.48
CA LYS A 157 -80.36 -0.01 1.18
C LYS A 157 -81.26 0.88 2.01
#